data_AF-L8JUV5-F1
#
_entry.id   AF-L8JUV5-F1
#
_cell.length_a   1.000
_cell.length_b   1.000
_cell.length_c   1.000
_cell.angle_alpha   90.00
_cell.angle_beta   90.00
_cell.angle_gamma   90.00
#
_symmetry.space_group_name_H-M   'P 1'
#
loop_
_entity.id
_entity.type
_entity.pdbx_description
1 polymer ?
#
loop_
_entity_poly.entity_id
_entity_poly.type
_entity_poly.pdbx_seq_one_letter_code
_entity_poly.pdbx_strand_id
1 'polypeptide(L)'
;MKINVPEKYADLYLKALGERKKALEAKITDFRREIEEIDNHISALTSLPIFNDAPYSPMQLEAKGYQPEWPWTRKITYYQDFKQKLFIASEIVDFIIEKEPALNKSKVRSSISAALSNRHKSGHYIKFTDPVTGSSYYGPSDWFINEQEPHLKHLPDDLKNRLLGS
;
A
#
# COMPACT_ATOMS: atom_id res chain seq x y z
N MET A 1 0.88 -19.99 38.61
CA MET A 1 -0.47 -19.66 39.14
C MET A 1 -0.97 -20.85 39.95
N LYS A 2 -1.18 -20.71 41.27
CA LYS A 2 -1.80 -21.76 42.09
C LYS A 2 -3.31 -21.58 42.01
N ILE A 3 -4.01 -22.54 41.43
CA ILE A 3 -5.48 -22.52 41.30
C ILE A 3 -6.04 -23.01 42.64
N ASN A 4 -6.57 -22.09 43.44
CA ASN A 4 -7.15 -22.39 44.75
C ASN A 4 -8.66 -22.61 44.59
N VAL A 5 -9.04 -23.75 44.02
CA VAL A 5 -10.45 -24.15 43.85
C VAL A 5 -10.72 -25.33 44.78
N PRO A 6 -11.73 -25.26 45.67
CA PRO A 6 -12.10 -26.39 46.51
C PRO A 6 -12.47 -27.60 45.66
N GLU A 7 -11.96 -28.80 45.99
CA GLU A 7 -12.11 -30.02 45.17
C GLU A 7 -13.57 -30.31 44.77
N LYS A 8 -14.55 -29.98 45.63
CA LYS A 8 -15.98 -30.15 45.37
C LYS A 8 -16.54 -29.31 44.20
N TYR A 9 -15.84 -28.27 43.76
CA TYR A 9 -16.27 -27.39 42.67
C TYR A 9 -15.32 -27.40 41.47
N ALA A 10 -14.26 -28.20 41.52
CA ALA A 10 -13.28 -28.31 40.45
C ALA A 10 -13.91 -28.78 39.12
N ASP A 11 -14.83 -29.74 39.19
CA ASP A 11 -15.54 -30.27 38.01
C ASP A 11 -16.45 -29.22 37.35
N LEU A 12 -17.18 -28.45 38.17
CA LEU A 12 -18.02 -27.35 37.69
C LEU A 12 -17.17 -26.25 37.04
N TYR A 13 -16.01 -25.95 37.63
CA TYR A 13 -15.09 -24.94 37.09
C TYR A 13 -14.42 -25.40 35.80
N LEU A 14 -13.98 -26.66 35.71
CA LEU A 14 -13.45 -27.27 34.48
C LEU A 14 -14.50 -27.27 33.36
N LYS A 15 -15.75 -27.59 33.69
CA LYS A 15 -16.86 -27.55 32.72
C LYS A 15 -17.11 -26.12 32.21
N ALA A 16 -17.15 -25.13 33.10
CA ALA A 16 -17.32 -23.73 32.73
C ALA A 16 -16.15 -23.20 31.88
N LEU A 17 -14.91 -23.60 32.19
CA LEU A 17 -13.74 -23.26 31.36
C LEU A 17 -13.80 -23.94 29.99
N GLY A 18 -14.25 -25.20 29.94
CA GLY A 18 -14.45 -25.93 28.68
C GLY A 18 -15.51 -25.28 27.79
N GLU A 19 -16.65 -24.88 28.36
CA GLU A 19 -17.70 -24.15 27.64
C GLU A 19 -17.20 -22.78 27.15
N ARG A 20 -16.45 -22.05 27.99
CA ARG A 20 -15.87 -20.76 27.60
C ARG A 20 -14.82 -20.92 26.50
N LYS A 21 -14.00 -21.97 26.55
CA LYS A 21 -13.05 -22.32 25.48
C LYS A 21 -13.80 -22.59 24.17
N LYS A 22 -14.84 -23.41 24.20
CA LYS A 22 -15.65 -23.74 23.02
C LYS A 22 -16.33 -22.50 22.42
N ALA A 23 -16.82 -21.60 23.26
CA ALA A 23 -17.40 -20.32 22.82
C ALA A 23 -16.35 -19.40 22.16
N LEU A 24 -15.12 -19.38 22.67
CA LEU A 24 -14.03 -18.63 22.06
C LEU A 24 -13.60 -19.24 20.72
N GLU A 25 -13.55 -20.57 20.61
CA GLU A 25 -13.26 -21.27 19.35
C GLU A 25 -14.33 -21.01 18.29
N ALA A 26 -15.61 -20.97 18.69
CA ALA A 26 -16.71 -20.57 17.79
C ALA A 26 -16.52 -19.13 17.28
N LYS A 27 -16.20 -18.18 18.17
CA LYS A 27 -15.92 -16.79 17.77
C LYS A 27 -14.73 -16.67 16.82
N ILE A 28 -13.65 -17.44 17.04
CA ILE A 28 -12.50 -17.47 16.12
C ILE A 28 -12.93 -17.97 14.74
N THR A 29 -13.83 -18.95 14.70
CA THR A 29 -14.37 -19.49 13.44
C THR A 29 -15.21 -18.44 12.71
N ASP A 30 -16.05 -17.70 13.43
CA ASP A 30 -16.85 -16.61 12.87
C ASP A 30 -15.94 -15.48 12.33
N PHE A 31 -14.91 -15.07 13.10
CA PHE A 31 -13.94 -14.08 12.62
C PHE A 31 -13.19 -14.53 11.37
N ARG A 32 -12.84 -15.82 11.27
CA ARG A 32 -12.19 -16.35 10.06
C ARG A 32 -13.12 -16.29 8.85
N ARG A 33 -14.41 -16.58 9.02
CA ARG A 33 -15.41 -16.46 7.95
C ARG A 33 -15.56 -15.01 7.50
N GLU A 34 -15.62 -14.07 8.44
CA GLU A 34 -15.72 -12.64 8.13
C GLU A 34 -14.49 -12.14 7.34
N ILE A 35 -13.29 -12.60 7.70
CA ILE A 35 -12.06 -12.31 6.94
C ILE A 35 -12.15 -12.87 5.52
N GLU A 36 -12.63 -14.12 5.36
CA GLU A 36 -12.79 -14.74 4.05
C GLU A 36 -13.83 -14.00 3.17
N GLU A 37 -14.92 -13.51 3.75
CA GLU A 37 -15.88 -12.64 3.05
C GLU A 37 -15.24 -11.32 2.61
N ILE A 38 -14.41 -10.70 3.46
CA ILE A 38 -13.66 -9.50 3.11
C ILE A 38 -12.67 -9.79 1.98
N ASP A 39 -11.94 -10.89 2.02
CA ASP A 39 -11.00 -11.30 0.98
C ASP A 39 -11.72 -11.57 -0.35
N ASN A 40 -12.91 -12.16 -0.30
CA ASN A 40 -13.77 -12.35 -1.47
C ASN A 40 -14.26 -11.00 -2.02
N HIS A 41 -14.65 -10.05 -1.17
CA HIS A 41 -15.02 -8.70 -1.60
C HIS A 41 -13.83 -7.94 -2.19
N ILE A 42 -12.65 -8.06 -1.59
CA ILE A 42 -11.41 -7.49 -2.14
C ILE A 42 -11.14 -8.09 -3.50
N SER A 43 -11.18 -9.42 -3.64
CA SER A 43 -10.93 -10.12 -4.90
C SER A 43 -11.96 -9.76 -5.98
N ALA A 44 -13.24 -9.62 -5.61
CA ALA A 44 -14.29 -9.17 -6.52
C ALA A 44 -14.09 -7.72 -6.97
N LEU A 45 -13.63 -6.83 -6.07
CA LEU A 45 -13.33 -5.44 -6.41
C LEU A 45 -12.04 -5.31 -7.22
N THR A 46 -11.00 -6.09 -6.93
CA THR A 46 -9.72 -6.07 -7.64
C THR A 46 -9.79 -6.77 -9.00
N SER A 47 -10.75 -7.67 -9.21
CA SER A 47 -11.03 -8.27 -10.53
C SER A 47 -11.86 -7.37 -11.44
N LEU A 48 -12.36 -6.22 -10.96
CA LEU A 48 -13.00 -5.24 -11.83
C LEU A 48 -11.99 -4.69 -12.86
N PRO A 49 -12.41 -4.40 -14.10
CA PRO A 49 -11.53 -3.89 -15.16
C PRO A 49 -10.78 -2.60 -14.83
N ILE A 50 -11.23 -1.87 -13.81
CA ILE A 50 -10.63 -0.63 -13.30
C ILE A 50 -9.35 -0.92 -12.49
N PHE A 51 -9.25 -2.13 -11.92
CA PHE A 51 -8.14 -2.61 -11.09
C PHE A 51 -7.35 -3.77 -11.72
N ASN A 52 -7.89 -4.40 -12.78
CA ASN A 52 -7.15 -5.29 -13.65
C ASN A 52 -6.13 -4.46 -14.47
N ASP A 53 -4.95 -4.26 -13.90
CA ASP A 53 -3.75 -3.85 -14.63
C ASP A 53 -3.35 -5.03 -15.55
N ALA A 54 -4.08 -5.21 -16.66
CA ALA A 54 -3.46 -5.83 -17.83
C ALA A 54 -2.15 -5.06 -18.06
N PRO A 55 -1.02 -5.73 -18.34
CA PRO A 55 0.23 -5.03 -18.62
C PRO A 55 -0.07 -4.06 -19.75
N TYR A 56 -0.13 -2.77 -19.39
CA TYR A 56 -0.28 -1.71 -20.38
C TYR A 56 0.94 -1.87 -21.27
N SER A 57 0.73 -2.42 -22.47
CA SER A 57 1.68 -2.26 -23.55
C SER A 57 1.97 -0.76 -23.60
N PRO A 58 3.25 -0.35 -23.72
CA PRO A 58 3.58 1.06 -23.91
C PRO A 58 2.98 1.49 -25.25
N MET A 59 1.69 1.82 -25.24
CA MET A 59 1.05 2.55 -26.30
C MET A 59 1.80 3.86 -26.34
N GLN A 60 2.51 4.05 -27.44
CA GLN A 60 3.19 5.29 -27.79
C GLN A 60 2.29 6.45 -27.36
N LEU A 61 2.75 7.22 -26.37
CA LEU A 61 2.06 8.42 -25.91
C LEU A 61 1.89 9.35 -27.11
N GLU A 62 0.70 9.37 -27.70
CA GLU A 62 0.24 10.61 -28.31
C GLU A 62 0.19 11.65 -27.19
N ALA A 63 0.78 12.82 -27.45
CA ALA A 63 0.98 13.94 -26.53
C ALA A 63 -0.33 14.54 -25.97
N LYS A 64 -1.08 13.75 -25.20
CA LYS A 64 -2.27 14.19 -24.47
C LYS A 64 -1.81 14.53 -23.05
N GLY A 65 -1.83 15.82 -22.74
CA GLY A 65 -1.46 16.34 -21.43
C GLY A 65 -2.32 15.76 -20.30
N TYR A 66 -2.00 16.15 -19.07
CA TYR A 66 -2.70 15.73 -17.85
C TYR A 66 -4.24 15.84 -17.98
N GLN A 67 -4.97 14.77 -17.61
CA GLN A 67 -6.44 14.76 -17.59
C GLN A 67 -6.98 14.53 -16.16
N PRO A 68 -7.86 15.41 -15.65
CA PRO A 68 -8.49 15.28 -14.33
C PRO A 68 -9.31 14.00 -14.14
N GLU A 69 -9.95 13.50 -15.19
CA GLU A 69 -10.77 12.29 -15.18
C GLU A 69 -9.96 10.98 -15.05
N TRP A 70 -8.63 11.03 -15.09
CA TRP A 70 -7.81 9.84 -14.96
C TRP A 70 -7.91 9.18 -13.58
N PRO A 71 -7.82 7.83 -13.52
CA PRO A 71 -7.66 7.13 -12.25
C PRO A 71 -6.34 7.54 -11.59
N TRP A 72 -6.26 7.43 -10.26
CA TRP A 72 -5.09 7.81 -9.47
C TRP A 72 -3.80 7.14 -9.96
N THR A 73 -3.88 5.86 -10.34
CA THR A 73 -2.75 5.09 -10.88
C THR A 73 -2.18 5.69 -12.15
N ARG A 74 -3.03 6.19 -13.06
CA ARG A 74 -2.62 6.84 -14.30
C ARG A 74 -2.05 8.24 -14.04
N LYS A 75 -2.61 8.99 -13.10
CA LYS A 75 -2.05 10.28 -12.64
C LYS A 75 -0.65 10.11 -12.03
N ILE A 76 -0.46 9.08 -11.21
CA ILE A 76 0.85 8.71 -10.64
C ILE A 76 1.84 8.33 -11.75
N THR A 77 1.42 7.49 -12.71
CA THR A 77 2.29 7.05 -13.82
C THR A 77 2.68 8.24 -14.71
N TYR A 78 1.74 9.14 -15.02
CA TYR A 78 2.05 10.36 -15.76
C TYR A 78 3.07 11.23 -15.04
N TYR A 79 2.94 11.40 -13.72
CA TYR A 79 3.91 12.14 -12.92
C TYR A 79 5.30 11.46 -12.91
N GLN A 80 5.33 10.13 -12.79
CA GLN A 80 6.55 9.33 -12.89
C GLN A 80 7.25 9.55 -14.23
N ASP A 81 6.52 9.46 -15.35
CA ASP A 81 7.09 9.57 -16.69
C ASP A 81 7.57 11.00 -16.99
N PHE A 82 6.90 11.99 -16.40
CA PHE A 82 7.35 13.39 -16.42
C PHE A 82 8.63 13.62 -15.63
N LYS A 83 8.76 13.03 -14.43
CA LYS A 83 9.90 13.24 -13.53
C LYS A 83 11.12 12.38 -13.88
N GLN A 84 10.88 11.14 -14.34
CA GLN A 84 11.88 10.09 -14.61
C GLN A 84 12.85 9.77 -13.46
N LYS A 85 12.52 10.19 -12.24
CA LYS A 85 13.27 9.97 -11.00
C LYS A 85 12.32 9.46 -9.91
N LEU A 86 12.87 8.87 -8.85
CA LEU A 86 12.09 8.48 -7.69
C LEU A 86 11.35 9.68 -7.12
N PHE A 87 10.22 9.39 -6.49
CA PHE A 87 9.36 10.42 -5.93
C PHE A 87 8.82 10.00 -4.58
N ILE A 88 8.50 11.00 -3.77
CA ILE A 88 7.79 10.82 -2.52
C ILE A 88 6.30 11.09 -2.73
N ALA A 89 5.46 10.50 -1.88
CA ALA A 89 4.00 10.61 -2.03
C ALA A 89 3.52 12.08 -1.99
N SER A 90 4.17 12.95 -1.21
CA SER A 90 3.79 14.37 -1.12
C SER A 90 4.00 15.12 -2.43
N GLU A 91 5.04 14.79 -3.22
CA GLU A 91 5.29 15.44 -4.50
C GLU A 91 4.16 15.18 -5.50
N ILE A 92 3.65 13.94 -5.55
CA ILE A 92 2.50 13.60 -6.39
C ILE A 92 1.25 14.34 -5.92
N VAL A 93 1.02 14.39 -4.60
CA VAL A 93 -0.14 15.09 -4.04
C VAL A 93 -0.09 16.57 -4.40
N ASP A 94 1.06 17.21 -4.24
CA ASP A 94 1.23 18.63 -4.56
C ASP A 94 1.04 18.88 -6.06
N PHE A 95 1.59 18.03 -6.92
CA PHE A 95 1.38 18.09 -8.38
C PHE A 95 -0.11 17.98 -8.77
N ILE A 96 -0.83 17.03 -8.19
CA ILE A 96 -2.27 16.86 -8.46
C ILE A 96 -3.07 18.07 -7.97
N ILE A 97 -2.75 18.59 -6.78
CA ILE A 97 -3.44 19.77 -6.23
C ILE A 97 -3.15 21.04 -7.06
N GLU A 98 -1.95 21.17 -7.61
CA GLU A 98 -1.62 22.26 -8.54
C GLU A 98 -2.48 22.20 -9.82
N LYS A 99 -2.72 21.00 -10.36
CA LYS A 99 -3.57 20.81 -11.55
C LYS A 99 -5.07 20.86 -11.24
N GLU A 100 -5.47 20.43 -10.05
CA GLU A 100 -6.87 20.34 -9.61
C GLU A 100 -7.05 20.99 -8.21
N PRO A 101 -6.98 22.33 -8.12
CA PRO A 101 -6.99 23.04 -6.83
C PRO A 101 -8.32 22.93 -6.07
N ALA A 102 -9.40 22.51 -6.73
CA ALA A 102 -10.69 22.26 -6.12
C ALA A 102 -10.72 20.98 -5.25
N LEU A 103 -9.74 20.09 -5.39
CA LEU A 103 -9.69 18.84 -4.63
C LEU A 103 -9.24 19.05 -3.19
N ASN A 104 -9.77 18.24 -2.28
CA ASN A 104 -9.32 18.24 -0.88
C ASN A 104 -7.97 17.52 -0.75
N LYS A 105 -6.91 18.26 -0.38
CA LYS A 105 -5.55 17.74 -0.21
C LYS A 105 -5.44 16.52 0.71
N SER A 106 -6.21 16.47 1.79
CA SER A 106 -6.21 15.34 2.72
C SER A 106 -6.76 14.07 2.06
N LYS A 107 -7.88 14.18 1.33
CA LYS A 107 -8.47 13.06 0.59
C LYS A 107 -7.52 12.56 -0.51
N VAL A 108 -6.90 13.48 -1.25
CA VAL A 108 -5.91 13.13 -2.29
C VAL A 108 -4.74 12.37 -1.66
N ARG A 109 -4.20 12.85 -0.54
CA ARG A 109 -3.10 12.16 0.17
C ARG A 109 -3.45 10.72 0.55
N SER A 110 -4.66 10.49 1.08
CA SER A 110 -5.11 9.14 1.44
C SER A 110 -5.25 8.25 0.21
N SER A 111 -5.84 8.76 -0.88
CA SER A 111 -5.99 8.03 -2.15
C SER A 111 -4.66 7.67 -2.79
N ILE A 112 -3.70 8.61 -2.82
CA ILE A 112 -2.36 8.38 -3.38
C ILE A 112 -1.59 7.37 -2.53
N SER A 113 -1.65 7.48 -1.20
CA SER A 113 -1.04 6.48 -0.31
C SER A 113 -1.59 5.07 -0.54
N ALA A 114 -2.91 4.94 -0.72
CA ALA A 114 -3.54 3.65 -1.01
C ALA A 114 -3.10 3.10 -2.38
N ALA A 115 -3.09 3.95 -3.42
CA ALA A 115 -2.66 3.56 -4.76
C ALA A 115 -1.19 3.10 -4.79
N LEU A 116 -0.29 3.82 -4.09
CA LEU A 116 1.11 3.44 -3.96
C LEU A 116 1.29 2.15 -3.17
N SER A 117 0.53 1.96 -2.08
CA SER A 117 0.57 0.72 -1.30
C SER A 117 0.14 -0.48 -2.15
N ASN A 118 -0.90 -0.33 -2.96
CA ASN A 118 -1.35 -1.40 -3.86
C ASN A 118 -0.30 -1.72 -4.93
N ARG A 119 0.32 -0.70 -5.53
CA ARG A 119 1.42 -0.90 -6.51
C ARG A 119 2.66 -1.54 -5.93
N HIS A 120 2.94 -1.27 -4.66
CA HIS A 120 4.02 -1.94 -3.95
C HIS A 120 3.69 -3.42 -3.70
N LYS A 121 2.47 -3.72 -3.24
CA LYS A 121 2.00 -5.09 -3.02
C LYS A 121 1.93 -5.92 -4.31
N SER A 122 1.60 -5.30 -5.44
CA SER A 122 1.57 -5.96 -6.75
C SER A 122 2.96 -6.16 -7.37
N GLY A 123 4.04 -5.79 -6.68
CA GLY A 123 5.42 -5.92 -7.17
C GLY A 123 5.80 -4.94 -8.28
N HIS A 124 4.89 -4.06 -8.70
CA HIS A 124 5.18 -3.09 -9.76
C HIS A 124 6.16 -2.02 -9.25
N TYR A 125 6.00 -1.60 -7.99
CA TYR A 125 6.81 -0.55 -7.37
C TYR A 125 7.60 -1.07 -6.17
N ILE A 126 8.79 -0.51 -6.00
CA ILE A 126 9.62 -0.71 -4.82
C ILE A 126 9.61 0.55 -3.97
N LYS A 127 9.49 0.33 -2.66
CA LYS A 127 9.56 1.38 -1.64
C LYS A 127 10.97 1.41 -1.07
N PHE A 128 11.70 2.49 -1.36
CA PHE A 128 13.00 2.77 -0.75
C PHE A 128 12.83 3.75 0.40
N THR A 129 13.41 3.44 1.56
CA THR A 129 13.38 4.34 2.70
C THR A 129 14.75 4.97 2.84
N ASP A 130 14.82 6.30 2.73
CA ASP A 130 16.05 7.05 2.93
C ASP A 130 16.54 6.83 4.38
N PRO A 131 17.75 6.27 4.57
CA PRO A 131 18.29 5.99 5.90
C PRO A 131 18.57 7.25 6.73
N VAL A 132 18.73 8.42 6.09
CA VAL A 132 19.07 9.68 6.76
C VAL A 132 17.81 10.40 7.25
N THR A 133 16.79 10.50 6.40
CA THR A 133 15.58 11.30 6.70
C THR A 133 14.37 10.46 7.11
N GLY A 134 14.41 9.13 6.89
CA GLY A 134 13.26 8.24 7.04
C GLY A 134 12.18 8.43 5.96
N SER A 135 12.44 9.27 4.95
CA SER A 135 11.49 9.52 3.87
C SER A 135 11.34 8.31 2.96
N SER A 136 10.11 7.99 2.57
CA SER A 136 9.82 6.88 1.67
C SER A 136 9.70 7.35 0.23
N TYR A 137 10.62 6.88 -0.60
CA TYR A 137 10.65 7.07 -2.04
C TYR A 137 10.05 5.85 -2.74
N TYR A 138 9.38 6.09 -3.86
CA TYR A 138 8.74 5.08 -4.67
C TYR A 138 9.21 5.17 -6.13
N GLY A 139 9.25 4.03 -6.81
CA GLY A 139 9.49 3.94 -8.24
C GLY A 139 9.25 2.52 -8.77
N PRO A 140 9.22 2.34 -10.11
CA PRO A 140 9.18 1.04 -10.76
C PRO A 140 10.27 0.09 -10.28
N SER A 141 9.97 -1.21 -10.21
CA SER A 141 10.94 -2.25 -9.85
C SER A 141 12.21 -2.23 -10.71
N ASP A 142 12.08 -1.94 -12.01
CA ASP A 142 13.18 -1.83 -12.97
C ASP A 142 14.19 -0.72 -12.64
N TRP A 143 13.85 0.19 -11.71
CA TRP A 143 14.74 1.27 -11.28
C TRP A 143 15.62 0.85 -10.09
N PHE A 144 15.52 -0.39 -9.62
CA PHE A 144 16.26 -0.91 -8.48
C PHE A 144 17.11 -2.12 -8.85
N ILE A 145 18.29 -2.19 -8.25
CA ILE A 145 19.21 -3.32 -8.27
C ILE A 145 18.80 -4.23 -7.10
N ASN A 146 18.66 -5.54 -7.37
CA ASN A 146 18.32 -6.56 -6.38
C ASN A 146 17.07 -6.21 -5.53
N GLU A 147 16.12 -5.52 -6.14
CA GLU A 147 14.85 -5.10 -5.50
C GLU A 147 14.98 -4.21 -4.25
N GLN A 148 16.17 -3.64 -4.00
CA GLN A 148 16.44 -2.87 -2.77
C GLN A 148 17.18 -1.56 -3.06
N GLU A 149 18.17 -1.56 -3.95
CA GLU A 149 19.04 -0.40 -4.16
C GLU A 149 18.66 0.37 -5.41
N PRO A 150 18.26 1.65 -5.32
CA PRO A 150 17.90 2.41 -6.51
C PRO A 150 19.10 2.69 -7.42
N HIS A 151 18.89 2.58 -8.73
CA HIS A 151 19.87 3.01 -9.74
C HIS A 151 20.17 4.51 -9.60
N LEU A 152 21.47 4.85 -9.65
CA LEU A 152 21.98 6.23 -9.57
C LEU A 152 21.36 7.23 -10.56
N LYS A 153 20.91 6.75 -11.73
CA LYS A 153 20.24 7.57 -12.75
C LYS A 153 18.83 8.01 -12.37
N HIS A 154 18.15 7.26 -11.51
CA HIS A 154 16.77 7.52 -11.09
C HIS A 154 16.69 8.16 -9.71
N LEU A 155 17.83 8.31 -9.01
CA LEU A 155 17.88 9.04 -7.75
C LEU A 155 17.63 10.54 -7.98
N PRO A 156 16.71 11.15 -7.22
CA PRO A 156 16.57 12.60 -7.12
C PRO A 156 17.89 13.27 -6.74
N ASP A 157 18.15 14.47 -7.25
CA ASP A 157 19.45 15.13 -7.05
C ASP A 157 19.68 15.46 -5.57
N ASP A 158 18.61 15.80 -4.83
CA ASP A 158 18.67 16.02 -3.38
C ASP A 158 19.05 14.74 -2.63
N LEU A 159 18.46 13.60 -2.99
CA LEU A 159 18.74 12.31 -2.37
C LEU A 159 20.15 11.83 -2.75
N LYS A 160 20.55 12.01 -4.01
CA LYS A 160 21.90 11.69 -4.48
C LYS A 160 22.96 12.48 -3.73
N ASN A 161 22.77 13.78 -3.56
CA ASN A 161 23.68 14.64 -2.81
C ASN A 161 23.74 14.26 -1.32
N ARG A 162 22.62 13.83 -0.72
CA ARG A 162 22.62 13.36 0.68
C ARG A 162 23.31 12.01 0.87
N LEU A 163 23.12 11.07 -0.07
CA LEU A 163 23.64 9.70 0.07
C LEU A 163 25.09 9.57 -0.40
N LEU A 164 25.52 10.35 -1.39
CA LEU A 164 26.83 10.24 -2.04
C LEU A 164 27.69 11.50 -1.88
N GLY A 165 27.12 12.60 -1.40
CA GLY A 165 27.86 13.80 -1.04
C GLY A 165 28.44 13.65 0.36
N SER A 166 29.56 12.93 0.45
CA SER A 166 30.52 13.02 1.55
C SER A 166 31.92 13.10 0.95
#